data_AF-A0A1A8FPM4-F1
#
_entry.id   AF-A0A1A8FPM4-F1
#
_cell.length_a   1.000
_cell.length_b   1.000
_cell.length_c   1.000
_cell.angle_alpha   90.00
_cell.angle_beta   90.00
_cell.angle_gamma   90.00
#
_symmetry.space_group_name_H-M   'P 1'
#
loop_
_entity.id
_entity.type
_entity.pdbx_description
1 polymer ?
#
loop_
_entity_poly.entity_id
_entity_poly.type
_entity_poly.pdbx_seq_one_letter_code
_entity_poly.pdbx_strand_id
1 'polypeptide(L)'
;WIATSCRPISVVEDDGLELVLQAATGDPSYKLPARRTIVRKIHDQHATEKAAKDEKLVKATCVALTGDHWTSVSNDNYLGVTAHLIDASWELHSFAL
;
A
#
# COMPACT_ATOMS: atom_id res chain seq x y z
N TRP A 1 -1.19 -5.23 8.30
CA TRP A 1 -1.07 -4.15 9.28
C TRP A 1 -0.15 -3.03 8.81
N ILE A 2 1.12 -3.26 8.49
CA ILE A 2 2.04 -2.17 8.11
C ILE A 2 1.50 -1.36 6.90
N ALA A 3 1.23 -2.02 5.77
CA ALA A 3 0.65 -1.35 4.60
C ALA A 3 -0.80 -0.89 4.86
N THR A 4 -1.64 -1.79 5.40
CA THR A 4 -3.08 -1.54 5.60
C THR A 4 -3.40 -0.46 6.63
N SER A 5 -2.47 -0.13 7.52
CA SER A 5 -2.64 0.87 8.59
C SER A 5 -1.61 2.00 8.50
N CYS A 6 -0.97 2.15 7.34
CA CYS A 6 -0.02 3.23 7.03
C CYS A 6 1.08 3.40 8.10
N ARG A 7 1.65 2.29 8.58
CA ARG A 7 2.78 2.35 9.52
C ARG A 7 4.09 2.52 8.77
N PRO A 8 5.06 3.26 9.33
CA PRO A 8 6.38 3.34 8.75
C PRO A 8 7.03 1.94 8.75
N ILE A 9 7.77 1.62 7.70
CA ILE A 9 8.45 0.32 7.59
C ILE A 9 9.47 0.14 8.72
N SER A 10 10.06 1.23 9.21
CA SER A 10 11.01 1.22 10.34
C SER A 10 10.41 0.73 11.66
N VAL A 11 9.10 0.56 11.74
CA VAL A 11 8.45 -0.01 12.93
C VAL A 11 8.99 -1.40 13.30
N VAL A 12 9.56 -2.14 12.34
CA VAL A 12 10.17 -3.46 12.60
C VAL A 12 11.59 -3.38 13.17
N GLU A 13 12.13 -2.17 13.33
CA GLU A 13 13.44 -1.90 13.93
C GLU A 13 13.27 -1.38 15.38
N ASP A 14 12.04 -1.38 15.90
CA ASP A 14 11.70 -0.92 17.24
C ASP A 14 11.80 -2.05 18.28
N ASP A 15 12.77 -1.94 19.17
CA ASP A 15 13.00 -2.92 20.25
C ASP A 15 11.80 -3.01 21.22
N GLY A 16 11.10 -1.90 21.45
CA GLY A 16 9.92 -1.86 22.31
C GLY A 16 8.76 -2.69 21.74
N LEU A 17 8.54 -2.61 20.42
CA LEU A 17 7.56 -3.46 19.74
C LEU A 17 7.94 -4.94 19.82
N GLU A 18 9.23 -5.26 19.67
CA GLU A 18 9.70 -6.65 19.83
C GLU A 18 9.38 -7.18 21.23
N LEU A 19 9.69 -6.39 22.27
CA LEU A 19 9.38 -6.75 23.66
C LEU A 19 7.88 -6.94 23.89
N VAL A 20 7.03 -6.05 23.36
CA VAL A 20 5.58 -6.18 23.46
C VAL A 20 5.10 -7.47 22.79
N LEU A 21 5.65 -7.83 21.63
CA LEU A 21 5.27 -9.05 20.93
C LEU A 21 5.79 -10.32 21.63
N GLN A 22 7.01 -10.31 22.18
CA GLN A 22 7.52 -11.40 23.00
C GLN A 22 6.64 -11.62 24.25
N ALA A 23 6.25 -10.54 24.94
CA ALA A 23 5.35 -10.62 26.08
C ALA A 23 3.95 -11.12 25.69
N ALA A 24 3.38 -10.62 24.59
CA ALA A 24 2.06 -10.99 24.12
C ALA A 24 1.98 -12.44 23.60
N THR A 25 3.06 -12.93 22.98
CA THR A 25 3.15 -14.31 22.46
C THR A 25 3.61 -15.31 23.52
N GLY A 26 4.25 -14.85 24.60
CA GLY A 26 4.90 -15.70 25.59
C GLY A 26 6.18 -16.36 25.07
N ASP A 27 6.72 -15.92 23.93
CA ASP A 27 7.94 -16.45 23.32
C ASP A 27 9.06 -15.40 23.34
N PRO A 28 10.02 -15.51 24.28
CA PRO A 28 11.17 -14.59 24.36
C PRO A 28 12.13 -14.67 23.17
N SER A 29 12.04 -15.73 22.35
CA SER A 29 12.89 -15.89 21.17
C SER A 29 12.32 -15.22 19.92
N TYR A 30 11.07 -14.73 19.99
CA TYR A 30 10.43 -14.03 18.89
C TYR A 30 11.27 -12.81 18.48
N LYS A 31 11.56 -12.71 17.18
CA LYS A 31 12.22 -11.56 16.57
C LYS A 31 11.32 -10.91 15.55
N LEU A 32 11.36 -9.57 15.51
CA LEU A 32 10.69 -8.84 14.44
C LEU A 32 11.28 -9.24 13.07
N PRO A 33 10.44 -9.32 12.02
CA PRO A 33 10.93 -9.61 10.69
C PRO A 33 11.84 -8.49 10.18
N ALA A 34 12.95 -8.85 9.54
CA ALA A 34 13.84 -7.87 8.93
C ALA A 34 13.10 -6.95 7.95
N ARG A 35 13.53 -5.69 7.87
CA ARG A 35 13.00 -4.67 6.95
C ARG A 35 12.81 -5.20 5.52
N ARG A 36 13.82 -5.90 4.99
CA ARG A 36 13.78 -6.52 3.65
C ARG A 36 12.63 -7.50 3.48
N THR A 37 12.32 -8.28 4.50
CA THR A 37 11.22 -9.25 4.49
C THR A 37 9.87 -8.54 4.39
N ILE A 38 9.69 -7.46 5.16
CA ILE A 38 8.46 -6.65 5.10
C ILE A 38 8.31 -5.96 3.74
N VAL A 39 9.38 -5.32 3.25
CA VAL A 39 9.38 -4.66 1.94
C VAL A 39 8.99 -5.63 0.84
N ARG A 40 9.55 -6.85 0.83
CA ARG A 40 9.17 -7.90 -0.12
C ARG A 40 7.67 -8.22 -0.04
N LYS A 41 7.14 -8.44 1.16
CA LYS A 41 5.70 -8.72 1.35
C LYS A 41 4.81 -7.57 0.86
N ILE A 42 5.23 -6.32 1.06
CA ILE A 42 4.51 -5.14 0.56
C ILE A 42 4.51 -5.13 -0.97
N HIS A 43 5.64 -5.44 -1.61
CA HIS A 43 5.70 -5.55 -3.07
C HIS A 43 4.84 -6.68 -3.62
N ASP A 44 4.84 -7.84 -2.99
CA ASP A 44 4.01 -8.98 -3.40
C ASP A 44 2.51 -8.62 -3.31
N GLN A 45 2.12 -7.96 -2.22
CA GLN A 45 0.75 -7.45 -2.06
C GLN A 45 0.42 -6.39 -3.12
N HIS A 46 1.31 -5.43 -3.36
CA HIS A 46 1.13 -4.43 -4.41
C HIS A 46 0.97 -5.06 -5.81
N ALA A 47 1.77 -6.07 -6.15
CA ALA A 47 1.68 -6.77 -7.43
C ALA A 47 0.31 -7.44 -7.60
N THR A 48 -0.23 -8.01 -6.53
CA THR A 48 -1.55 -8.65 -6.50
C THR A 48 -2.66 -7.62 -6.72
N GLU A 49 -2.64 -6.52 -5.96
CA GLU A 49 -3.61 -5.42 -6.10
C GLU A 49 -3.53 -4.76 -7.48
N LYS A 50 -2.31 -4.59 -8.01
CA LYS A 50 -2.11 -4.05 -9.36
C LYS A 50 -2.74 -4.95 -10.41
N ALA A 51 -2.55 -6.26 -10.34
CA ALA A 51 -3.15 -7.20 -11.29
C ALA A 51 -4.69 -7.12 -11.26
N ALA A 52 -5.29 -7.01 -10.07
CA ALA A 52 -6.73 -6.85 -9.92
C ALA A 52 -7.24 -5.52 -10.51
N LYS A 53 -6.50 -4.42 -10.32
CA LYS A 53 -6.82 -3.12 -10.95
C LYS A 53 -6.68 -3.18 -12.47
N ASP A 54 -5.63 -3.80 -12.99
CA ASP A 54 -5.40 -3.98 -14.42
C ASP A 54 -6.58 -4.76 -15.05
N GLU A 55 -7.09 -5.80 -14.39
CA GLU A 55 -8.27 -6.54 -14.84
C GLU A 55 -9.52 -5.65 -14.91
N LYS A 56 -9.75 -4.78 -13.91
CA LYS A 56 -10.85 -3.82 -13.94
C LYS A 56 -10.72 -2.83 -15.08
N LEU A 57 -9.52 -2.32 -15.33
CA LEU A 57 -9.25 -1.38 -16.43
C LEU A 57 -9.51 -2.00 -17.80
N VAL A 58 -9.09 -3.26 -18.01
CA VAL A 58 -9.32 -3.98 -19.28
C VAL A 58 -10.82 -4.17 -19.57
N LYS A 59 -11.63 -4.36 -18.53
CA LYS A 59 -13.09 -4.55 -18.66
C LYS A 59 -13.87 -3.24 -18.73
N ALA A 60 -13.25 -2.11 -18.43
CA ALA A 60 -13.94 -0.83 -18.38
C ALA A 60 -14.27 -0.32 -19.78
N THR A 61 -15.53 0.08 -20.00
CA THR A 61 -15.95 0.72 -21.26
C THR A 61 -15.39 2.13 -21.40
N CYS A 62 -15.24 2.84 -20.28
CA CYS A 62 -14.70 4.19 -20.23
C CYS A 62 -13.90 4.36 -18.93
N VAL A 63 -12.79 5.09 -19.02
CA VAL A 63 -11.95 5.44 -17.88
C VAL A 63 -11.71 6.95 -17.91
N ALA A 64 -12.02 7.62 -16.82
CA ALA A 64 -11.63 9.01 -16.59
C ALA A 64 -10.38 9.07 -15.72
N LEU A 65 -9.44 9.96 -16.04
CA LEU A 65 -8.22 10.17 -15.26
C LEU A 65 -8.28 11.55 -14.61
N THR A 66 -7.95 11.60 -13.32
CA THR A 66 -7.67 12.85 -12.61
C THR A 66 -6.19 12.88 -12.24
N GLY A 67 -5.55 14.02 -12.47
CA GLY A 67 -4.18 14.28 -12.07
C GLY A 67 -4.17 15.33 -10.97
N ASP A 68 -3.52 15.04 -9.85
CA ASP A 68 -3.19 16.02 -8.82
C ASP A 68 -1.70 16.34 -8.92
N HIS A 69 -1.38 17.58 -9.24
CA HIS A 69 -0.01 18.06 -9.44
C HIS A 69 0.33 19.03 -8.32
N TRP A 70 1.43 18.77 -7.60
CA TRP A 70 1.91 19.66 -6.55
C TRP A 70 3.43 19.74 -6.52
N THR A 71 3.93 20.85 -5.99
CA THR A 71 5.35 21.02 -5.66
C THR A 71 5.46 21.09 -4.15
N SER A 72 6.33 20.27 -3.55
CA SER A 72 6.55 20.29 -2.12
C SER A 72 7.29 21.56 -1.67
N VAL A 73 7.29 21.78 -0.37
CA VAL A 73 8.11 22.83 0.27
C VAL A 73 9.61 22.59 0.04
N SER A 74 10.04 21.34 -0.17
CA SER A 74 11.41 20.99 -0.56
C SER A 74 11.71 21.19 -2.05
N ASN A 75 10.78 21.77 -2.82
CA ASN A 75 10.88 22.02 -4.25
C ASN A 75 10.93 20.73 -5.11
N ASP A 76 10.38 19.64 -4.59
CA ASP A 76 10.18 18.39 -5.33
C ASP A 76 8.81 18.41 -6.02
N ASN A 77 8.77 18.00 -7.28
CA ASN A 77 7.54 17.97 -8.07
C ASN A 77 6.91 16.56 -8.02
N TYR A 78 5.61 16.50 -7.76
CA TYR A 78 4.84 15.27 -7.69
C TYR A 78 3.60 15.34 -8.57
N LEU A 79 3.25 14.21 -9.16
CA LEU A 79 2.01 14.00 -9.90
C LEU A 79 1.36 12.70 -9.41
N GLY A 80 0.21 12.81 -8.76
CA GLY A 80 -0.66 11.68 -8.46
C GLY A 80 -1.67 11.51 -9.59
N VAL A 81 -1.88 10.29 -10.06
CA VAL A 81 -2.90 9.98 -11.09
C VAL A 81 -3.90 8.98 -10.52
N THR A 82 -5.18 9.31 -10.59
CA THR A 82 -6.28 8.42 -10.18
C THR A 82 -7.13 8.06 -11.39
N ALA A 83 -7.39 6.77 -11.58
CA ALA A 83 -8.34 6.27 -12.57
C ALA A 83 -9.73 6.10 -11.93
N HIS A 84 -10.75 6.51 -12.68
CA HIS A 84 -12.17 6.39 -12.33
C HIS A 84 -12.91 5.62 -13.42
N LEU A 85 -13.66 4.59 -13.04
CA LEU A 85 -14.46 3.77 -13.95
C LEU A 85 -15.77 3.34 -13.28
N ILE A 86 -16.79 3.08 -14.08
CA ILE A 86 -18.06 2.47 -13.63
C ILE A 86 -18.09 1.04 -14.17
N ASP A 87 -18.34 0.06 -13.29
CA ASP A 87 -18.39 -1.34 -13.69
C ASP A 87 -19.79 -1.79 -14.16
N ALA A 88 -19.92 -3.07 -14.51
CA ALA A 88 -21.18 -3.65 -14.98
C ALA A 88 -22.29 -3.66 -13.91
N SER A 89 -21.93 -3.55 -12.62
CA SER A 89 -22.85 -3.45 -11.49
C SER A 89 -23.27 -2.00 -11.22
N TRP A 90 -22.84 -1.06 -12.08
CA TRP A 90 -23.04 0.38 -11.92
C TRP A 90 -22.37 0.97 -10.68
N GLU A 91 -21.27 0.35 -10.24
CA GLU A 91 -20.46 0.85 -9.11
C GLU A 91 -19.29 1.70 -9.60
N LEU A 92 -19.10 2.85 -8.97
CA LEU A 92 -17.95 3.72 -9.22
C LEU A 92 -16.72 3.16 -8.50
N HIS A 93 -15.68 2.86 -9.26
CA HIS A 93 -14.36 2.50 -8.75
C HIS A 93 -13.39 3.65 -8.99
N SER A 94 -12.65 4.02 -7.95
CA SER A 94 -11.60 5.04 -8.02
C SER A 94 -10.33 4.51 -7.37
N PHE A 95 -9.21 4.53 -8.07
CA PHE A 95 -7.94 4.07 -7.53
C PHE A 95 -6.74 4.79 -8.14
N ALA A 96 -5.73 5.04 -7.30
CA ALA A 96 -4.44 5.52 -7.76
C ALA A 96 -3.77 4.46 -8.66
N LEU A 97 -3.15 4.96 -9.73
CA LEU A 97 -2.34 4.19 -10.69
C LEU A 97 -0.90 3.99 -10.21
#